data_AF-Q3US76-F1
#
_entry.id   AF-Q3US76-F1
#
_cell.length_a   1.000
_cell.length_b   1.000
_cell.length_c   1.000
_cell.angle_alpha   90.00
_cell.angle_beta   90.00
_cell.angle_gamma   90.00
#
_symmetry.space_group_name_H-M   'P 1'
#
loop_
_entity.id
_entity.type
_entity.pdbx_description
1 polymer ?
#
loop_
_entity_poly.entity_id
_entity_poly.type
_entity_poly.pdbx_seq_one_letter_code
_entity_poly.pdbx_strand_id
1 'polypeptide(L)'
;MEPSGGGLGPGRGTRDKKKGRSPDELPATGGDGGKHKKFTLKRLMADELERFTSMRIKKEKEKPNSAHRNSSASYGDDPTAQSLQDISDEQVLVLFEQMLVDMNLNEEKQQPLREKDIVIKREMVSQYLHTSKAGMNQKESSRSAMMYIQELRSGLRDMHLLSCLESLRVSLNNNPVSWVQTFGAEGLASLLDILKRLHDEKEETSGNYDSRNQHEIIRCLKAFMNNKFGIKTMLETEEGILLLVRAMDPAVPNMMIDAAKLLSALCILPQPEDMNERVLEAMTERAEMDEVERFQPLLDGLKSGTSIALKVGCLQLINALITPAEELDFRVHIRSELMRLGLHQVLQELREIENEDMKVQLCVFDEQGDEDFFDLKGRLDDIRMEMDDFGEVFQIILNTVKDSKAEPHFLSILQHLLLVRNDYEARPQYYKLIEECVSQIVLHKNGTDPDFKCRHLQIDIERLVDQMIDKTKVEKSEAKATELEKKLDSELTARHE
;
A
#
# COMPACT_ATOMS: atom_id res chain seq x y z
N MET A 1 -44.86 -52.40 63.18
CA MET A 1 -45.20 -52.77 61.80
C MET A 1 -43.89 -53.00 61.06
N GLU A 2 -43.54 -54.25 60.76
CA GLU A 2 -42.76 -54.60 59.56
C GLU A 2 -43.56 -54.17 58.30
N PRO A 3 -43.09 -54.32 57.03
CA PRO A 3 -41.79 -54.79 56.49
C PRO A 3 -41.31 -53.80 55.37
N SER A 4 -40.43 -54.04 54.39
CA SER A 4 -39.21 -54.83 54.13
C SER A 4 -38.81 -54.57 52.66
N GLY A 5 -37.54 -54.87 52.33
CA GLY A 5 -37.12 -55.39 51.01
C GLY A 5 -36.69 -54.33 49.98
N GLY A 6 -35.56 -54.43 49.28
CA GLY A 6 -34.59 -55.52 49.14
C GLY A 6 -34.36 -55.88 47.66
N GLY A 7 -33.10 -55.70 47.20
CA GLY A 7 -32.47 -56.40 46.06
C GLY A 7 -32.86 -55.96 44.64
N LEU A 8 -32.07 -56.16 43.58
CA LEU A 8 -30.78 -56.81 43.31
C LEU A 8 -30.36 -56.40 41.86
N GLY A 9 -29.07 -56.48 41.50
CA GLY A 9 -28.54 -56.31 40.12
C GLY A 9 -28.96 -57.44 39.13
N PRO A 10 -28.23 -57.77 38.02
CA PRO A 10 -26.77 -57.67 37.82
C PRO A 10 -26.24 -57.48 36.36
N GLY A 11 -24.90 -57.46 36.22
CA GLY A 11 -24.11 -57.98 35.06
C GLY A 11 -23.75 -56.95 33.99
N ARG A 12 -22.55 -56.90 33.38
CA ARG A 12 -21.32 -57.71 33.32
C ARG A 12 -20.22 -56.71 32.89
N GLY A 13 -19.03 -56.68 33.47
CA GLY A 13 -17.88 -57.35 32.87
C GLY A 13 -16.57 -56.61 33.16
N THR A 14 -15.74 -57.23 33.99
CA THR A 14 -14.29 -57.08 34.23
C THR A 14 -13.46 -57.12 32.93
N ARG A 15 -12.22 -56.64 32.76
CA ARG A 15 -11.08 -56.37 33.67
C ARG A 15 -9.93 -55.72 32.85
N ASP A 16 -9.27 -54.73 33.45
CA ASP A 16 -7.81 -54.56 33.63
C ASP A 16 -6.74 -54.65 32.50
N LYS A 17 -5.91 -53.58 32.50
CA LYS A 17 -4.42 -53.51 32.58
C LYS A 17 -3.58 -53.01 31.38
N LYS A 18 -3.05 -51.79 31.58
CA LYS A 18 -1.63 -51.33 31.55
C LYS A 18 -0.68 -51.87 30.46
N LYS A 19 -0.13 -50.97 29.64
CA LYS A 19 1.29 -50.46 29.60
C LYS A 19 1.68 -50.02 28.18
N GLY A 20 2.52 -48.98 28.08
CA GLY A 20 3.52 -48.87 27.01
C GLY A 20 3.61 -47.50 26.35
N ARG A 21 4.62 -46.72 26.73
CA ARG A 21 5.18 -45.60 25.96
C ARG A 21 6.51 -46.06 25.37
N SER A 22 6.83 -45.54 24.19
CA SER A 22 8.14 -45.04 23.68
C SER A 22 8.31 -45.40 22.18
N PRO A 23 9.28 -44.82 21.46
CA PRO A 23 9.19 -43.50 20.81
C PRO A 23 9.62 -43.57 19.33
N ASP A 24 9.19 -42.64 18.48
CA ASP A 24 9.92 -42.16 17.30
C ASP A 24 8.93 -41.43 16.39
N GLU A 25 9.11 -40.12 16.27
CA GLU A 25 9.00 -39.34 15.03
C GLU A 25 9.05 -37.86 15.41
N LEU A 26 10.18 -37.23 15.09
CA LEU A 26 10.38 -35.78 15.09
C LEU A 26 9.51 -35.17 13.97
N PRO A 27 8.76 -34.07 14.18
CA PRO A 27 8.37 -33.22 13.09
C PRO A 27 9.43 -32.14 12.88
N ALA A 28 9.89 -32.06 11.63
CA ALA A 28 10.84 -31.08 11.14
C ALA A 28 10.35 -29.64 11.39
N THR A 29 11.18 -28.82 12.01
CA THR A 29 11.05 -27.36 11.98
C THR A 29 11.65 -26.84 10.68
N GLY A 30 10.81 -26.46 9.73
CA GLY A 30 11.20 -25.89 8.44
C GLY A 30 10.12 -24.95 7.94
N GLY A 31 10.49 -23.68 7.70
CA GLY A 31 9.58 -22.54 7.58
C GLY A 31 8.53 -22.60 6.47
N ASP A 32 7.31 -22.19 6.83
CA ASP A 32 6.25 -21.85 5.87
C ASP A 32 5.52 -20.55 6.27
N GLY A 33 6.22 -19.64 6.98
CA GLY A 33 5.67 -18.35 7.38
C GLY A 33 5.77 -17.27 6.30
N GLY A 34 6.65 -17.42 5.31
CA GLY A 34 6.97 -16.38 4.32
C GLY A 34 6.11 -16.42 3.05
N LYS A 35 5.66 -17.60 2.61
CA LYS A 35 4.92 -17.74 1.34
C LYS A 35 3.48 -17.26 1.44
N HIS A 36 2.81 -17.58 2.56
CA HIS A 36 1.43 -17.15 2.78
C HIS A 36 1.30 -15.63 2.96
N LYS A 37 2.30 -14.98 3.60
CA LYS A 37 2.30 -13.52 3.81
C LYS A 37 2.59 -12.73 2.53
N LYS A 38 3.59 -13.16 1.74
CA LYS A 38 3.92 -12.56 0.44
C LYS A 38 2.78 -12.69 -0.58
N PHE A 39 1.94 -13.72 -0.44
CA PHE A 39 0.71 -13.88 -1.22
C PHE A 39 -0.39 -12.88 -0.83
N THR A 40 -0.53 -12.57 0.46
CA THR A 40 -1.57 -11.64 0.96
C THR A 40 -1.30 -10.21 0.51
N LEU A 41 -0.06 -9.73 0.63
CA LEU A 41 0.31 -8.36 0.24
C LEU A 41 0.21 -8.13 -1.28
N LYS A 42 0.73 -9.08 -2.09
CA LYS A 42 0.55 -9.04 -3.55
C LYS A 42 -0.91 -9.09 -3.97
N ARG A 43 -1.75 -9.85 -3.26
CA ARG A 43 -3.20 -9.94 -3.52
C ARG A 43 -3.93 -8.65 -3.14
N LEU A 44 -3.59 -8.02 -2.03
CA LEU A 44 -4.19 -6.74 -1.63
C LEU A 44 -3.86 -5.61 -2.62
N MET A 45 -2.62 -5.57 -3.12
CA MET A 45 -2.21 -4.59 -4.13
C MET A 45 -2.82 -4.88 -5.52
N ALA A 46 -2.93 -6.15 -5.91
CA ALA A 46 -3.66 -6.54 -7.11
C ALA A 46 -5.15 -6.18 -7.00
N ASP A 47 -5.79 -6.47 -5.86
CA ASP A 47 -7.19 -6.09 -5.57
C ASP A 47 -7.38 -4.56 -5.58
N GLU A 48 -6.41 -3.77 -5.12
CA GLU A 48 -6.47 -2.31 -5.20
C GLU A 48 -6.32 -1.80 -6.62
N LEU A 49 -5.35 -2.29 -7.40
CA LEU A 49 -5.16 -1.92 -8.81
C LEU A 49 -6.38 -2.34 -9.67
N GLU A 50 -6.98 -3.49 -9.35
CA GLU A 50 -8.24 -3.97 -9.95
C GLU A 50 -9.44 -3.11 -9.51
N ARG A 51 -9.53 -2.70 -8.24
CA ARG A 51 -10.54 -1.74 -7.80
C ARG A 51 -10.37 -0.41 -8.53
N PHE A 52 -9.16 0.11 -8.68
CA PHE A 52 -8.87 1.37 -9.37
C PHE A 52 -9.29 1.37 -10.84
N THR A 53 -9.16 0.24 -11.55
CA THR A 53 -9.58 0.10 -12.96
C THR A 53 -11.04 -0.33 -13.13
N SER A 54 -11.72 -0.79 -12.06
CA SER A 54 -13.03 -1.45 -12.12
C SER A 54 -14.16 -0.72 -11.39
N MET A 55 -13.98 0.55 -10.97
CA MET A 55 -15.04 1.32 -10.29
C MET A 55 -16.17 1.81 -11.22
N ARG A 56 -16.93 0.87 -11.79
CA ARG A 56 -18.38 1.02 -12.00
C ARG A 56 -19.09 0.18 -10.95
N ILE A 57 -19.24 0.72 -9.74
CA ILE A 57 -20.11 0.14 -8.71
C ILE A 57 -21.25 1.13 -8.47
N LYS A 58 -22.41 0.84 -9.08
CA LYS A 58 -23.67 1.40 -8.57
C LYS A 58 -23.92 0.75 -7.21
N LYS A 59 -24.05 1.57 -6.17
CA LYS A 59 -24.41 1.15 -4.82
C LYS A 59 -25.79 0.46 -4.87
N GLU A 60 -25.82 -0.87 -4.78
CA GLU A 60 -27.07 -1.62 -4.73
C GLU A 60 -27.79 -1.28 -3.41
N LYS A 61 -28.93 -0.61 -3.53
CA LYS A 61 -29.89 -0.46 -2.45
C LYS A 61 -30.95 -1.52 -2.70
N GLU A 62 -30.92 -2.61 -1.93
CA GLU A 62 -31.95 -3.64 -1.96
C GLU A 62 -33.33 -3.01 -1.80
N LYS A 63 -34.20 -3.25 -2.79
CA LYS A 63 -35.65 -3.08 -2.66
C LYS A 63 -36.32 -4.43 -2.96
N PRO A 64 -37.39 -4.78 -2.23
CA PRO A 64 -37.97 -6.10 -2.32
C PRO A 64 -38.75 -6.29 -3.63
N ASN A 65 -38.74 -7.53 -4.10
CA ASN A 65 -39.45 -8.09 -5.24
C ASN A 65 -40.76 -7.36 -5.61
N SER A 66 -40.80 -6.84 -6.84
CA SER A 66 -42.06 -6.58 -7.55
C SER A 66 -42.03 -7.25 -8.91
N ALA A 67 -43.09 -8.01 -9.18
CA ALA A 67 -43.30 -8.91 -10.31
C ALA A 67 -43.03 -8.28 -11.70
N HIS A 68 -42.68 -9.18 -12.63
CA HIS A 68 -42.61 -9.00 -14.08
C HIS A 68 -43.48 -7.87 -14.62
N ARG A 69 -42.85 -6.85 -15.20
CA ARG A 69 -43.46 -5.99 -16.22
C ARG A 69 -42.52 -5.91 -17.41
N ASN A 70 -42.79 -6.75 -18.40
CA ASN A 70 -42.29 -6.55 -19.76
C ASN A 70 -42.74 -5.15 -20.22
N SER A 71 -41.77 -4.26 -20.40
CA SER A 71 -41.99 -2.97 -21.04
C SER A 71 -41.58 -3.12 -22.50
N SER A 72 -42.48 -3.68 -23.31
CA SER A 72 -42.38 -3.61 -24.77
C SER A 72 -42.72 -2.17 -25.19
N ALA A 73 -41.71 -1.30 -25.19
CA ALA A 73 -41.80 -0.02 -25.87
C ALA A 73 -41.73 -0.31 -27.38
N SER A 74 -42.90 -0.26 -28.02
CA SER A 74 -43.02 -0.28 -29.48
C SER A 74 -42.33 0.98 -30.02
N TYR A 75 -41.09 0.85 -30.48
CA TYR A 75 -40.46 1.88 -31.30
C TYR A 75 -41.25 1.99 -32.60
N GLY A 76 -41.77 3.18 -32.85
CA GLY A 76 -42.38 3.52 -34.14
C GLY A 76 -41.37 3.35 -35.26
N ASP A 77 -41.91 2.95 -36.41
CA ASP A 77 -41.24 2.70 -37.68
C ASP A 77 -40.29 3.86 -38.06
N ASP A 78 -39.00 3.68 -37.78
CA ASP A 78 -37.91 4.59 -38.17
C ASP A 78 -37.13 3.92 -39.33
N PRO A 79 -37.01 4.55 -40.51
CA PRO A 79 -36.40 3.94 -41.70
C PRO A 79 -34.93 3.54 -41.52
N THR A 80 -34.27 4.04 -40.47
CA THR A 80 -32.89 3.71 -40.11
C THR A 80 -32.73 2.41 -39.32
N ALA A 81 -33.78 1.91 -38.67
CA ALA A 81 -33.74 0.63 -37.96
C ALA A 81 -33.66 -0.58 -38.90
N GLN A 82 -34.09 -0.42 -40.17
CA GLN A 82 -34.01 -1.46 -41.20
C GLN A 82 -32.57 -1.75 -41.67
N SER A 83 -31.61 -0.84 -41.43
CA SER A 83 -30.22 -1.02 -41.89
C SER A 83 -29.33 -1.87 -40.97
N LEU A 84 -29.85 -2.36 -39.83
CA LEU A 84 -29.08 -3.16 -38.86
C LEU A 84 -29.55 -4.63 -38.77
N GLN A 85 -30.62 -5.00 -39.47
CA GLN A 85 -31.04 -6.40 -39.59
C GLN A 85 -30.12 -7.22 -40.52
N ASP A 86 -29.33 -6.55 -41.36
CA ASP A 86 -28.42 -7.19 -42.34
C ASP A 86 -27.00 -7.46 -41.81
N ILE A 87 -26.71 -7.16 -40.54
CA ILE A 87 -25.42 -7.49 -39.93
C ILE A 87 -25.38 -9.00 -39.65
N SER A 88 -24.39 -9.72 -40.17
CA SER A 88 -24.22 -11.15 -39.90
C SER A 88 -23.93 -11.40 -38.41
N ASP A 89 -24.29 -12.58 -37.89
CA ASP A 89 -24.03 -12.92 -36.49
C ASP A 89 -22.53 -12.85 -36.13
N GLU A 90 -21.65 -13.19 -37.07
CA GLU A 90 -20.20 -13.03 -36.93
C GLU A 90 -19.80 -11.55 -36.75
N GLN A 91 -20.35 -10.66 -37.56
CA GLN A 91 -20.08 -9.23 -37.48
C GLN A 91 -20.65 -8.61 -36.18
N VAL A 92 -21.80 -9.10 -35.71
CA VAL A 92 -22.35 -8.72 -34.39
C VAL A 92 -21.39 -9.10 -33.27
N LEU A 93 -20.83 -10.31 -33.29
CA LEU A 93 -19.88 -10.76 -32.26
C LEU A 93 -18.58 -9.94 -32.28
N VAL A 94 -18.05 -9.59 -33.45
CA VAL A 94 -16.88 -8.70 -33.58
C VAL A 94 -17.16 -7.32 -32.96
N LEU A 95 -18.31 -6.72 -33.29
CA LEU A 95 -18.73 -5.44 -32.72
C LEU A 95 -19.04 -5.51 -31.23
N PHE A 96 -19.51 -6.66 -30.75
CA PHE A 96 -19.78 -6.90 -29.34
C PHE A 96 -18.49 -6.95 -28.52
N GLU A 97 -17.46 -7.65 -28.99
CA GLU A 97 -16.16 -7.65 -28.33
C GLU A 97 -15.53 -6.24 -28.34
N GLN A 98 -15.66 -5.49 -29.45
CA GLN A 98 -15.23 -4.09 -29.49
C GLN A 98 -15.95 -3.23 -28.45
N MET A 99 -17.27 -3.39 -28.29
CA MET A 99 -18.06 -2.68 -27.28
C MET A 99 -17.62 -3.03 -25.85
N LEU A 100 -17.33 -4.31 -25.56
CA LEU A 100 -16.86 -4.73 -24.23
C LEU A 100 -15.53 -4.08 -23.87
N VAL A 101 -14.58 -4.03 -24.81
CA VAL A 101 -13.31 -3.33 -24.65
C VAL A 101 -13.54 -1.84 -24.42
N ASP A 102 -14.42 -1.22 -25.22
CA ASP A 102 -14.70 0.21 -25.14
C ASP A 102 -15.48 0.61 -23.89
N MET A 103 -16.13 -0.34 -23.22
CA MET A 103 -16.79 -0.15 -21.92
C MET A 103 -15.86 -0.30 -20.72
N ASN A 104 -14.57 -0.63 -20.92
CA ASN A 104 -13.56 -0.79 -19.88
C ASN A 104 -13.96 -1.80 -18.78
N LEU A 105 -14.43 -2.98 -19.20
CA LEU A 105 -14.81 -4.07 -18.29
C LEU A 105 -13.67 -5.07 -18.16
N ASN A 106 -13.40 -5.57 -16.95
CA ASN A 106 -12.47 -6.69 -16.72
C ASN A 106 -13.09 -8.03 -17.15
N GLU A 107 -12.27 -9.08 -17.26
CA GLU A 107 -12.71 -10.39 -17.77
C GLU A 107 -13.86 -11.00 -16.95
N GLU A 108 -13.81 -10.88 -15.62
CA GLU A 108 -14.87 -11.31 -14.72
C GLU A 108 -16.21 -10.62 -15.01
N LYS A 109 -16.21 -9.31 -15.30
CA LYS A 109 -17.42 -8.55 -15.65
C LYS A 109 -17.88 -8.78 -17.09
N GLN A 110 -16.97 -9.16 -18.00
CA GLN A 110 -17.31 -9.50 -19.38
C GLN A 110 -18.00 -10.86 -19.48
N GLN A 111 -17.61 -11.82 -18.64
CA GLN A 111 -18.14 -13.18 -18.67
C GLN A 111 -19.68 -13.31 -18.66
N PRO A 112 -20.43 -12.66 -17.74
CA PRO A 112 -21.89 -12.74 -17.75
C PRO A 112 -22.55 -12.08 -18.98
N LEU A 113 -21.84 -11.16 -19.65
CA LEU A 113 -22.28 -10.55 -20.91
C LEU A 113 -22.01 -11.48 -22.10
N ARG A 114 -20.91 -12.24 -22.06
CA ARG A 114 -20.57 -13.24 -23.08
C ARG A 114 -21.53 -14.44 -23.07
N GLU A 115 -22.10 -14.77 -21.93
CA GLU A 115 -23.10 -15.86 -21.77
C GLU A 115 -24.49 -15.50 -22.32
N LYS A 116 -24.74 -14.25 -22.71
CA LYS A 116 -26.02 -13.83 -23.28
C LYS A 116 -26.23 -14.36 -24.69
N ASP A 117 -27.50 -14.60 -25.03
CA ASP A 117 -27.91 -14.99 -26.38
C ASP A 117 -27.58 -13.92 -27.43
N ILE A 118 -27.39 -14.36 -28.67
CA ILE A 118 -27.02 -13.49 -29.80
C ILE A 118 -28.04 -12.36 -30.04
N VAL A 119 -29.32 -12.58 -29.72
CA VAL A 119 -30.38 -11.56 -29.85
C VAL A 119 -30.13 -10.39 -28.90
N ILE A 120 -29.75 -10.68 -27.64
CA ILE A 120 -29.44 -9.66 -26.64
C ILE A 120 -28.15 -8.92 -27.03
N LYS A 121 -27.13 -9.66 -27.50
CA LYS A 121 -25.87 -9.06 -27.97
C LYS A 121 -26.11 -8.11 -29.15
N ARG A 122 -26.97 -8.49 -30.10
CA ARG A 122 -27.36 -7.65 -31.25
C ARG A 122 -28.07 -6.38 -30.82
N GLU A 123 -28.96 -6.46 -29.83
CA GLU A 123 -29.61 -5.28 -29.26
C GLU A 123 -28.60 -4.35 -28.57
N MET A 124 -27.69 -4.90 -27.76
CA MET A 124 -26.63 -4.12 -27.09
C MET A 124 -25.73 -3.40 -28.09
N VAL A 125 -25.27 -4.10 -29.14
CA VAL A 125 -24.44 -3.51 -30.19
C VAL A 125 -25.21 -2.41 -30.94
N SER A 126 -26.49 -2.63 -31.23
CA SER A 126 -27.34 -1.61 -31.86
C SER A 126 -27.43 -0.35 -30.99
N GLN A 127 -27.75 -0.49 -29.70
CA GLN A 127 -27.79 0.63 -28.76
C GLN A 127 -26.43 1.34 -28.63
N TYR A 128 -25.33 0.59 -28.60
CA TYR A 128 -23.97 1.13 -28.58
C TYR A 128 -23.66 1.94 -29.84
N LEU A 129 -24.01 1.45 -31.02
CA LEU A 129 -23.81 2.18 -32.27
C LEU A 129 -24.70 3.42 -32.34
N HIS A 130 -25.94 3.33 -31.86
CA HIS A 130 -26.84 4.48 -31.79
C HIS A 130 -26.33 5.56 -30.85
N THR A 131 -25.86 5.19 -29.64
CA THR A 131 -25.31 6.16 -28.67
C THR A 131 -23.98 6.76 -29.13
N SER A 132 -23.13 5.97 -29.80
CA SER A 132 -21.85 6.43 -30.35
C SER A 132 -22.02 7.35 -31.57
N LYS A 133 -23.02 7.08 -32.43
CA LYS A 133 -23.34 7.93 -33.61
C LYS A 133 -24.26 9.10 -33.29
N ALA A 134 -25.03 9.04 -32.21
CA ALA A 134 -25.94 10.12 -31.78
C ALA A 134 -25.20 11.38 -31.30
N GLY A 135 -23.87 11.35 -31.15
CA GLY A 135 -23.06 12.57 -31.05
C GLY A 135 -23.21 13.53 -32.25
N MET A 136 -23.90 13.12 -33.34
CA MET A 136 -24.12 13.93 -34.53
C MET A 136 -25.56 14.47 -34.71
N ASN A 137 -26.58 13.97 -33.99
CA ASN A 137 -27.97 14.38 -34.22
C ASN A 137 -28.72 14.81 -32.94
N GLN A 138 -28.89 16.13 -32.84
CA GLN A 138 -29.80 16.97 -32.07
C GLN A 138 -30.49 16.43 -30.79
N LYS A 139 -30.31 17.25 -29.74
CA LYS A 139 -30.99 17.32 -28.42
C LYS A 139 -30.47 16.36 -27.34
N GLU A 140 -29.63 16.94 -26.48
CA GLU A 140 -29.37 16.60 -25.07
C GLU A 140 -28.52 15.38 -24.69
N SER A 141 -28.06 14.49 -25.59
CA SER A 141 -27.45 13.23 -25.10
C SER A 141 -25.90 13.11 -25.06
N SER A 142 -25.09 14.00 -25.65
CA SER A 142 -23.68 14.22 -25.21
C SER A 142 -23.02 15.36 -26.00
N ARG A 143 -22.35 16.29 -25.30
CA ARG A 143 -21.43 17.24 -25.95
C ARG A 143 -20.22 16.46 -26.47
N SER A 144 -19.70 16.83 -27.65
CA SER A 144 -18.49 16.19 -28.18
C SER A 144 -17.25 16.59 -27.38
N ALA A 145 -16.22 15.74 -27.38
CA ALA A 145 -14.96 16.04 -26.69
C ALA A 145 -14.34 17.37 -27.13
N MET A 146 -14.41 17.68 -28.43
CA MET A 146 -13.88 18.94 -28.99
C MET A 146 -14.58 20.19 -28.45
N MET A 147 -15.89 20.11 -28.18
CA MET A 147 -16.63 21.23 -27.57
C MET A 147 -16.12 21.52 -26.16
N TYR A 148 -15.85 20.48 -25.36
CA TYR A 148 -15.24 20.67 -24.04
C TYR A 148 -13.85 21.28 -24.13
N ILE A 149 -12.99 20.83 -25.05
CA ILE A 149 -11.65 21.41 -25.24
C ILE A 149 -11.74 22.90 -25.56
N GLN A 150 -12.67 23.30 -26.42
CA GLN A 150 -12.92 24.71 -26.74
C GLN A 150 -13.44 25.51 -25.53
N GLU A 151 -14.39 24.96 -24.77
CA GLU A 151 -14.90 25.60 -23.56
C GLU A 151 -13.81 25.78 -22.49
N LEU A 152 -12.98 24.75 -22.25
CA LEU A 152 -11.86 24.81 -21.30
C LEU A 152 -10.86 25.91 -21.69
N ARG A 153 -10.61 26.09 -23.00
CA ARG A 153 -9.72 27.13 -23.54
C ARG A 153 -10.32 28.52 -23.63
N SER A 154 -11.64 28.66 -23.43
CA SER A 154 -12.34 29.95 -23.53
C SER A 154 -12.11 30.87 -22.33
N GLY A 155 -11.42 30.39 -21.27
CA GLY A 155 -11.09 31.18 -20.09
C GLY A 155 -12.22 31.27 -19.06
N LEU A 156 -13.05 30.22 -18.95
CA LEU A 156 -14.12 30.14 -17.95
C LEU A 156 -13.59 30.34 -16.51
N ARG A 157 -14.44 30.93 -15.67
CA ARG A 157 -14.17 31.18 -14.24
C ARG A 157 -15.39 30.85 -13.38
N ASP A 158 -15.16 30.73 -12.08
CA ASP A 158 -16.18 30.56 -11.04
C ASP A 158 -17.18 29.43 -11.34
N MET A 159 -18.47 29.71 -11.21
CA MET A 159 -19.56 28.75 -11.44
C MET A 159 -19.66 28.26 -12.88
N HIS A 160 -19.27 29.07 -13.86
CA HIS A 160 -19.31 28.66 -15.26
C HIS A 160 -18.25 27.59 -15.54
N LEU A 161 -17.06 27.76 -14.97
CA LEU A 161 -16.02 26.73 -15.00
C LEU A 161 -16.49 25.46 -14.28
N LEU A 162 -17.06 25.60 -13.07
CA LEU A 162 -17.52 24.43 -12.32
C LEU A 162 -18.57 23.63 -13.09
N SER A 163 -19.57 24.30 -13.68
CA SER A 163 -20.63 23.63 -14.44
C SER A 163 -20.09 22.90 -15.68
N CYS A 164 -19.10 23.50 -16.37
CA CYS A 164 -18.41 22.84 -17.47
C CYS A 164 -17.66 21.58 -17.00
N LEU A 165 -16.92 21.67 -15.88
CA LEU A 165 -16.16 20.56 -15.32
C LEU A 165 -17.07 19.43 -14.81
N GLU A 166 -18.17 19.74 -14.13
CA GLU A 166 -19.15 18.75 -13.67
C GLU A 166 -19.76 17.98 -14.86
N SER A 167 -20.08 18.68 -15.95
CA SER A 167 -20.57 18.07 -17.19
C SER A 167 -19.49 17.19 -17.84
N LEU A 168 -18.26 17.68 -17.92
CA LEU A 168 -17.11 16.93 -18.44
C LEU A 168 -16.84 15.66 -17.63
N ARG A 169 -16.86 15.73 -16.30
CA ARG A 169 -16.72 14.57 -15.41
C ARG A 169 -17.76 13.50 -15.72
N VAL A 170 -19.02 13.91 -15.94
CA VAL A 170 -20.11 12.99 -16.30
C VAL A 170 -19.83 12.33 -17.66
N SER A 171 -19.36 13.08 -18.65
CA SER A 171 -18.96 12.53 -19.95
C SER A 171 -17.79 11.55 -19.84
N LEU A 172 -16.74 11.87 -19.08
CA LEU A 172 -15.58 10.99 -18.87
C LEU A 172 -15.94 9.67 -18.17
N ASN A 173 -16.93 9.66 -17.27
CA ASN A 173 -17.35 8.44 -16.55
C ASN A 173 -18.31 7.55 -17.33
N ASN A 174 -19.17 8.16 -18.15
CA ASN A 174 -20.31 7.44 -18.75
C ASN A 174 -20.09 7.09 -20.21
N ASN A 175 -19.28 7.87 -20.94
CA ASN A 175 -19.01 7.60 -22.35
C ASN A 175 -17.98 6.46 -22.51
N PRO A 176 -17.92 5.84 -23.70
CA PRO A 176 -16.93 4.81 -23.99
C PRO A 176 -15.48 5.33 -23.97
N VAL A 177 -14.50 4.43 -23.83
CA VAL A 177 -13.08 4.77 -23.81
C VAL A 177 -12.65 5.50 -25.09
N SER A 178 -13.26 5.20 -26.24
CA SER A 178 -13.06 5.90 -27.51
C SER A 178 -13.39 7.40 -27.43
N TRP A 179 -14.37 7.79 -26.60
CA TRP A 179 -14.65 9.20 -26.32
C TRP A 179 -13.52 9.83 -25.49
N VAL A 180 -13.01 9.09 -24.49
CA VAL A 180 -11.84 9.52 -23.68
C VAL A 180 -10.59 9.68 -24.55
N GLN A 181 -10.40 8.79 -25.53
CA GLN A 181 -9.33 8.89 -26.53
C GLN A 181 -9.49 10.12 -27.42
N THR A 182 -10.72 10.48 -27.78
CA THR A 182 -11.00 11.70 -28.56
C THR A 182 -10.74 12.97 -27.74
N PHE A 183 -10.99 12.95 -26.43
CA PHE A 183 -10.58 14.03 -25.53
C PHE A 183 -9.05 14.09 -25.40
N GLY A 184 -8.42 12.93 -25.21
CA GLY A 184 -6.99 12.69 -25.43
C GLY A 184 -6.04 13.58 -24.64
N ALA A 185 -4.81 13.67 -25.13
CA ALA A 185 -3.75 14.49 -24.55
C ALA A 185 -4.08 15.99 -24.61
N GLU A 186 -4.79 16.43 -25.66
CA GLU A 186 -5.14 17.85 -25.84
C GLU A 186 -6.13 18.35 -24.79
N GLY A 187 -7.15 17.54 -24.47
CA GLY A 187 -8.09 17.81 -23.41
C GLY A 187 -7.45 17.70 -22.02
N LEU A 188 -6.58 16.70 -21.80
CA LEU A 188 -5.83 16.57 -20.56
C LEU A 188 -4.94 17.79 -20.31
N ALA A 189 -4.15 18.22 -21.29
CA ALA A 189 -3.31 19.41 -21.19
C ALA A 189 -4.13 20.65 -20.81
N SER A 190 -5.29 20.84 -21.44
CA SER A 190 -6.18 21.97 -21.12
C SER A 190 -6.73 21.91 -19.68
N LEU A 191 -6.98 20.71 -19.13
CA LEU A 191 -7.36 20.55 -17.71
C LEU A 191 -6.20 20.87 -16.76
N LEU A 192 -5.00 20.38 -17.08
CA LEU A 192 -3.80 20.62 -16.27
C LEU A 192 -3.40 22.09 -16.29
N ASP A 193 -3.53 22.79 -17.43
CA ASP A 193 -3.28 24.24 -17.53
C ASP A 193 -4.21 25.05 -16.60
N ILE A 194 -5.49 24.68 -16.54
CA ILE A 194 -6.45 25.32 -15.63
C ILE A 194 -6.10 25.02 -14.17
N LEU A 195 -5.74 23.77 -13.87
CA LEU A 195 -5.36 23.37 -12.51
C LEU A 195 -4.10 24.12 -12.04
N LYS A 196 -3.08 24.21 -12.90
CA LYS A 196 -1.87 24.99 -12.65
C LYS A 196 -2.19 26.44 -12.37
N ARG A 197 -3.00 27.09 -13.23
CA ARG A 197 -3.44 28.47 -13.01
C ARG A 197 -4.13 28.66 -11.66
N LEU A 198 -5.02 27.74 -11.28
CA LEU A 198 -5.72 27.80 -10.00
C LEU A 198 -4.80 27.56 -8.80
N HIS A 199 -3.72 26.80 -8.95
CA HIS A 199 -2.73 26.63 -7.88
C HIS A 199 -1.78 27.84 -7.75
N ASP A 200 -1.51 28.54 -8.84
CA ASP A 200 -0.60 29.69 -8.85
C ASP A 200 -1.31 31.01 -8.47
N GLU A 201 -2.66 31.02 -8.42
CA GLU A 201 -3.45 32.15 -7.95
C GLU A 201 -3.22 32.38 -6.44
N LYS A 202 -2.68 33.56 -6.09
CA LYS A 202 -2.42 33.93 -4.69
C LYS A 202 -3.72 34.00 -3.90
N GLU A 203 -3.64 33.64 -2.61
CA GLU A 203 -4.76 33.58 -1.67
C GLU A 203 -5.59 34.88 -1.58
N GLU A 204 -4.97 36.05 -1.80
CA GLU A 204 -5.64 37.36 -1.84
C GLU A 204 -6.51 37.59 -3.09
N THR A 205 -6.23 36.84 -4.15
CA THR A 205 -6.88 36.94 -5.47
C THR A 205 -7.68 35.69 -5.85
N SER A 206 -7.64 34.64 -5.01
CA SER A 206 -8.35 33.39 -5.23
C SER A 206 -9.86 33.62 -5.23
N GLY A 207 -10.52 33.08 -6.25
CA GLY A 207 -11.97 33.07 -6.36
C GLY A 207 -12.62 32.16 -5.31
N ASN A 208 -13.85 32.50 -4.90
CA ASN A 208 -14.65 31.72 -3.94
C ASN A 208 -14.99 30.28 -4.41
N TYR A 209 -14.59 29.91 -5.63
CA TYR A 209 -14.87 28.65 -6.28
C TYR A 209 -13.62 27.85 -6.61
N ASP A 210 -12.42 28.35 -6.31
CA ASP A 210 -11.17 27.75 -6.79
C ASP A 210 -10.96 26.35 -6.25
N SER A 211 -11.09 26.14 -4.94
CA SER A 211 -10.99 24.81 -4.32
C SER A 211 -12.04 23.82 -4.86
N ARG A 212 -13.23 24.31 -5.22
CA ARG A 212 -14.27 23.49 -5.86
C ARG A 212 -13.92 23.14 -7.29
N ASN A 213 -13.40 24.09 -8.07
CA ASN A 213 -12.94 23.89 -9.44
C ASN A 213 -11.74 22.94 -9.47
N GLN A 214 -10.73 23.16 -8.62
CA GLN A 214 -9.59 22.26 -8.43
C GLN A 214 -10.07 20.84 -8.12
N HIS A 215 -10.95 20.68 -7.13
CA HIS A 215 -11.47 19.34 -6.79
C HIS A 215 -12.24 18.70 -7.95
N GLU A 216 -13.04 19.46 -8.69
CA GLU A 216 -13.76 18.93 -9.84
C GLU A 216 -12.81 18.52 -10.98
N ILE A 217 -11.69 19.23 -11.18
CA ILE A 217 -10.62 18.79 -12.08
C ILE A 217 -10.02 17.47 -11.58
N ILE A 218 -9.70 17.31 -10.29
CA ILE A 218 -9.20 16.03 -9.75
C ILE A 218 -10.21 14.90 -9.99
N ARG A 219 -11.52 15.15 -9.87
CA ARG A 219 -12.55 14.16 -10.22
C ARG A 219 -12.58 13.84 -11.72
N CYS A 220 -12.32 14.82 -12.59
CA CYS A 220 -12.16 14.58 -14.02
C CYS A 220 -10.92 13.72 -14.30
N LEU A 221 -9.77 14.03 -13.68
CA LEU A 221 -8.55 13.23 -13.80
C LEU A 221 -8.76 11.80 -13.32
N LYS A 222 -9.48 11.61 -12.21
CA LYS A 222 -9.88 10.29 -11.73
C LYS A 222 -10.70 9.50 -12.75
N ALA A 223 -11.67 10.13 -13.40
CA ALA A 223 -12.47 9.49 -14.44
C ALA A 223 -11.64 9.19 -15.70
N PHE A 224 -10.76 10.12 -16.09
CA PHE A 224 -9.85 9.98 -17.23
C PHE A 224 -8.86 8.82 -17.04
N MET A 225 -8.25 8.71 -15.86
CA MET A 225 -7.27 7.68 -15.49
C MET A 225 -7.91 6.32 -15.14
N ASN A 226 -9.23 6.17 -15.18
CA ASN A 226 -9.90 4.90 -14.89
C ASN A 226 -9.74 3.86 -16.03
N ASN A 227 -8.87 4.09 -17.02
CA ASN A 227 -8.62 3.19 -18.13
C ASN A 227 -7.14 3.25 -18.55
N LYS A 228 -6.67 2.22 -19.24
CA LYS A 228 -5.25 2.10 -19.64
C LYS A 228 -4.74 3.27 -20.48
N PHE A 229 -5.58 3.78 -21.39
CA PHE A 229 -5.22 4.92 -22.23
C PHE A 229 -4.99 6.17 -21.38
N GLY A 230 -5.92 6.50 -20.48
CA GLY A 230 -5.83 7.71 -19.66
C GLY A 230 -4.67 7.69 -18.67
N ILE A 231 -4.35 6.53 -18.07
CA ILE A 231 -3.15 6.38 -17.23
C ILE A 231 -1.90 6.65 -18.07
N LYS A 232 -1.76 5.99 -19.22
CA LYS A 232 -0.61 6.17 -20.10
C LYS A 232 -0.42 7.64 -20.51
N THR A 233 -1.50 8.28 -20.95
CA THR A 233 -1.45 9.69 -21.36
C THR A 233 -1.13 10.62 -20.18
N MET A 234 -1.62 10.33 -18.97
CA MET A 234 -1.26 11.09 -17.76
C MET A 234 0.24 10.99 -17.45
N LEU A 235 0.83 9.79 -17.58
CA LEU A 235 2.25 9.54 -17.31
C LEU A 235 3.20 10.17 -18.34
N GLU A 236 2.71 10.46 -19.54
CA GLU A 236 3.42 11.16 -20.62
C GLU A 236 3.44 12.69 -20.43
N THR A 237 2.67 13.23 -19.48
CA THR A 237 2.70 14.67 -19.17
C THR A 237 3.91 15.03 -18.29
N GLU A 238 4.46 16.23 -18.50
CA GLU A 238 5.57 16.74 -17.70
C GLU A 238 5.14 17.06 -16.26
N GLU A 239 4.01 17.76 -16.08
CA GLU A 239 3.59 18.29 -14.78
C GLU A 239 2.41 17.55 -14.13
N GLY A 240 1.88 16.50 -14.76
CA GLY A 240 0.64 15.87 -14.29
C GLY A 240 0.72 15.30 -12.87
N ILE A 241 1.81 14.59 -12.56
CA ILE A 241 2.02 14.01 -11.22
C ILE A 241 2.25 15.13 -10.20
N LEU A 242 3.06 16.14 -10.53
CA LEU A 242 3.29 17.31 -9.67
C LEU A 242 1.98 18.05 -9.33
N LEU A 243 1.09 18.23 -10.31
CA LEU A 243 -0.21 18.88 -10.06
C LEU A 243 -1.13 18.02 -9.19
N LEU A 244 -1.12 16.69 -9.33
CA LEU A 244 -1.81 15.79 -8.39
C LEU A 244 -1.24 15.93 -6.97
N VAL A 245 0.08 16.01 -6.85
CA VAL A 245 0.77 16.21 -5.57
C VAL A 245 0.38 17.56 -4.97
N ARG A 246 0.37 18.66 -5.73
CA ARG A 246 -0.10 20.00 -5.27
C ARG A 246 -1.57 20.00 -4.82
N ALA A 247 -2.39 19.11 -5.36
CA ALA A 247 -3.78 18.93 -4.93
C ALA A 247 -3.95 18.19 -3.59
N MET A 248 -2.85 17.68 -2.99
CA MET A 248 -2.88 17.15 -1.62
C MET A 248 -2.86 18.28 -0.59
N ASP A 249 -3.99 18.97 -0.44
CA ASP A 249 -4.18 20.04 0.53
C ASP A 249 -5.04 19.55 1.72
N PRO A 250 -4.47 19.48 2.95
CA PRO A 250 -5.21 19.12 4.16
C PRO A 250 -6.41 20.05 4.46
N ALA A 251 -6.40 21.29 3.99
CA ALA A 251 -7.50 22.23 4.15
C ALA A 251 -8.71 21.90 3.26
N VAL A 252 -8.52 21.08 2.21
CA VAL A 252 -9.57 20.57 1.33
C VAL A 252 -9.57 19.02 1.35
N PRO A 253 -10.00 18.38 2.46
CA PRO A 253 -9.80 16.95 2.71
C PRO A 253 -10.28 16.01 1.60
N ASN A 254 -11.44 16.30 1.00
CA ASN A 254 -12.01 15.41 -0.01
C ASN A 254 -11.21 15.44 -1.33
N MET A 255 -10.61 16.58 -1.66
CA MET A 255 -9.71 16.69 -2.81
C MET A 255 -8.42 15.91 -2.55
N MET A 256 -7.85 16.09 -1.36
CA MET A 256 -6.66 15.35 -0.93
C MET A 256 -6.90 13.84 -0.92
N ILE A 257 -8.07 13.35 -0.49
CA ILE A 257 -8.41 11.93 -0.55
C ILE A 257 -8.39 11.41 -2.00
N ASP A 258 -9.00 12.13 -2.94
CA ASP A 258 -9.04 11.70 -4.34
C ASP A 258 -7.64 11.76 -4.98
N ALA A 259 -6.86 12.81 -4.69
CA ALA A 259 -5.48 12.96 -5.16
C ALA A 259 -4.55 11.88 -4.60
N ALA A 260 -4.57 11.65 -3.28
CA ALA A 260 -3.77 10.62 -2.63
C ALA A 260 -4.09 9.23 -3.20
N LYS A 261 -5.36 8.92 -3.43
CA LYS A 261 -5.76 7.65 -4.08
C LYS A 261 -5.19 7.50 -5.48
N LEU A 262 -5.23 8.54 -6.30
CA LEU A 262 -4.63 8.49 -7.63
C LEU A 262 -3.12 8.28 -7.56
N LEU A 263 -2.43 8.99 -6.66
CA LEU A 263 -0.99 8.85 -6.46
C LEU A 263 -0.63 7.45 -5.94
N SER A 264 -1.41 6.87 -5.02
CA SER A 264 -1.22 5.49 -4.54
C SER A 264 -1.34 4.49 -5.69
N ALA A 265 -2.35 4.65 -6.53
CA ALA A 265 -2.53 3.79 -7.70
C ALA A 265 -1.37 3.91 -8.68
N LEU A 266 -0.82 5.12 -8.88
CA LEU A 266 0.35 5.34 -9.71
C LEU A 266 1.59 4.63 -9.16
N CYS A 267 1.85 4.70 -7.85
CA CYS A 267 3.01 4.06 -7.23
C CYS A 267 3.01 2.53 -7.37
N ILE A 268 1.81 1.92 -7.40
CA ILE A 268 1.63 0.46 -7.49
C ILE A 268 1.67 -0.04 -8.95
N LEU A 269 1.71 0.86 -9.95
CA LEU A 269 1.82 0.46 -11.34
C LEU A 269 3.11 -0.32 -11.56
N PRO A 270 3.04 -1.55 -12.12
CA PRO A 270 4.24 -2.34 -12.37
C PRO A 270 5.04 -1.82 -13.58
N GLN A 271 4.43 -1.00 -14.41
CA GLN A 271 5.03 -0.38 -15.59
C GLN A 271 4.45 1.03 -15.78
N PRO A 272 5.28 2.07 -16.01
CA PRO A 272 6.74 2.07 -16.00
C PRO A 272 7.37 1.61 -14.67
N GLU A 273 8.65 1.26 -14.68
CA GLU A 273 9.41 0.99 -13.43
C GLU A 273 9.57 2.28 -12.60
N ASP A 274 9.84 2.13 -11.31
CA ASP A 274 10.15 3.21 -10.36
C ASP A 274 9.07 4.31 -10.24
N MET A 275 7.81 3.94 -10.42
CA MET A 275 6.68 4.88 -10.34
C MET A 275 6.51 5.53 -8.96
N ASN A 276 6.84 4.81 -7.89
CA ASN A 276 6.89 5.34 -6.53
C ASN A 276 7.98 6.43 -6.40
N GLU A 277 9.13 6.27 -7.05
CA GLU A 277 10.19 7.28 -7.08
C GLU A 277 9.76 8.53 -7.86
N ARG A 278 9.08 8.38 -9.00
CA ARG A 278 8.52 9.53 -9.74
C ARG A 278 7.50 10.33 -8.92
N VAL A 279 6.65 9.65 -8.14
CA VAL A 279 5.73 10.34 -7.22
C VAL A 279 6.50 11.03 -6.11
N LEU A 280 7.53 10.40 -5.57
CA LEU A 280 8.39 10.99 -4.52
C LEU A 280 9.18 12.20 -5.04
N GLU A 281 9.66 12.18 -6.27
CA GLU A 281 10.31 13.30 -6.95
C GLU A 281 9.36 14.50 -7.01
N ALA A 282 8.13 14.29 -7.48
CA ALA A 282 7.10 15.33 -7.51
C ALA A 282 6.73 15.87 -6.11
N MET A 283 6.74 15.01 -5.08
CA MET A 283 6.59 15.44 -3.68
C MET A 283 7.75 16.30 -3.20
N THR A 284 8.97 15.96 -3.61
CA THR A 284 10.18 16.72 -3.29
C THR A 284 10.17 18.08 -3.99
N GLU A 285 9.84 18.11 -5.28
CA GLU A 285 9.71 19.37 -6.04
C GLU A 285 8.66 20.30 -5.43
N ARG A 286 7.46 19.79 -5.08
CA ARG A 286 6.46 20.59 -4.35
C ARG A 286 7.01 21.12 -3.04
N ALA A 287 7.70 20.29 -2.27
CA ALA A 287 8.24 20.66 -0.97
C ALA A 287 9.27 21.79 -1.06
N GLU A 288 10.12 21.75 -2.10
CA GLU A 288 11.07 22.81 -2.42
C GLU A 288 10.39 24.11 -2.83
N MET A 289 9.31 24.04 -3.62
CA MET A 289 8.51 25.21 -4.00
C MET A 289 7.84 25.89 -2.80
N ASP A 290 7.31 25.09 -1.88
CA ASP A 290 6.54 25.55 -0.72
C ASP A 290 7.43 25.84 0.51
N GLU A 291 8.74 25.53 0.46
CA GLU A 291 9.70 25.58 1.57
C GLU A 291 9.24 24.79 2.82
N VAL A 292 8.68 23.60 2.60
CA VAL A 292 8.18 22.70 3.66
C VAL A 292 8.81 21.31 3.57
N GLU A 293 8.61 20.48 4.59
CA GLU A 293 9.00 19.06 4.56
C GLU A 293 8.06 18.27 3.63
N ARG A 294 8.61 17.43 2.74
CA ARG A 294 7.85 16.75 1.67
C ARG A 294 6.73 15.82 2.14
N PHE A 295 6.85 15.29 3.36
CA PHE A 295 5.82 14.44 3.96
C PHE A 295 4.88 15.18 4.92
N GLN A 296 5.08 16.48 5.14
CA GLN A 296 4.25 17.25 6.08
C GLN A 296 2.76 17.23 5.75
N PRO A 297 2.32 17.37 4.47
CA PRO A 297 0.89 17.28 4.14
C PRO A 297 0.27 15.93 4.52
N LEU A 298 1.02 14.82 4.39
CA LEU A 298 0.53 13.51 4.78
C LEU A 298 0.37 13.38 6.29
N LEU A 299 1.33 13.86 7.07
CA LEU A 299 1.21 13.87 8.52
C LEU A 299 0.08 14.78 9.01
N ASP A 300 -0.13 15.92 8.35
CA ASP A 300 -1.26 16.79 8.63
C ASP A 300 -2.60 16.09 8.37
N GLY A 301 -2.69 15.30 7.31
CA GLY A 301 -3.83 14.45 7.01
C GLY A 301 -4.08 13.32 8.02
N LEU A 302 -3.04 12.87 8.74
CA LEU A 302 -3.14 11.84 9.78
C LEU A 302 -3.53 12.36 11.17
N LYS A 303 -3.44 13.67 11.43
CA LYS A 303 -3.76 14.28 12.72
C LYS A 303 -5.16 13.90 13.23
N SER A 304 -5.33 13.77 14.54
CA SER A 304 -6.57 13.31 15.19
C SER A 304 -7.86 14.02 14.70
N GLY A 305 -7.82 15.32 14.44
CA GLY A 305 -8.97 16.11 13.97
C GLY A 305 -9.47 15.85 12.54
N THR A 306 -8.75 15.09 11.72
CA THR A 306 -9.15 14.82 10.32
C THR A 306 -10.14 13.66 10.17
N SER A 307 -10.83 13.58 9.03
CA SER A 307 -11.73 12.44 8.75
C SER A 307 -10.97 11.12 8.65
N ILE A 308 -11.61 10.00 9.05
CA ILE A 308 -11.01 8.65 8.94
C ILE A 308 -10.64 8.34 7.48
N ALA A 309 -11.47 8.73 6.52
CA ALA A 309 -11.18 8.52 5.10
C ALA A 309 -9.89 9.22 4.63
N LEU A 310 -9.60 10.42 5.15
CA LEU A 310 -8.34 11.12 4.88
C LEU A 310 -7.17 10.39 5.53
N LYS A 311 -7.31 9.96 6.78
CA LYS A 311 -6.26 9.21 7.48
C LYS A 311 -5.89 7.93 6.73
N VAL A 312 -6.90 7.15 6.31
CA VAL A 312 -6.71 5.94 5.51
C VAL A 312 -5.99 6.26 4.20
N GLY A 313 -6.43 7.29 3.47
CA GLY A 313 -5.79 7.69 2.21
C GLY A 313 -4.33 8.14 2.37
N CYS A 314 -4.01 8.83 3.46
CA CYS A 314 -2.63 9.26 3.73
C CYS A 314 -1.72 8.07 4.06
N LEU A 315 -2.18 7.15 4.91
CA LEU A 315 -1.39 5.95 5.25
C LEU A 315 -1.27 5.00 4.04
N GLN A 316 -2.31 4.92 3.21
CA GLN A 316 -2.27 4.20 1.94
C GLN A 316 -1.20 4.75 1.00
N LEU A 317 -1.07 6.08 0.87
CA LEU A 317 0.00 6.66 0.04
C LEU A 317 1.39 6.42 0.64
N ILE A 318 1.54 6.49 1.96
CA ILE A 318 2.80 6.12 2.63
C ILE A 318 3.19 4.67 2.29
N ASN A 319 2.25 3.73 2.42
CA ASN A 319 2.48 2.32 2.06
C ASN A 319 2.81 2.17 0.57
N ALA A 320 2.10 2.88 -0.30
CA ALA A 320 2.31 2.82 -1.74
C ALA A 320 3.68 3.38 -2.17
N LEU A 321 4.28 4.31 -1.41
CA LEU A 321 5.62 4.81 -1.68
C LEU A 321 6.73 3.82 -1.25
N ILE A 322 6.48 3.06 -0.18
CA ILE A 322 7.49 2.19 0.46
C ILE A 322 7.44 0.76 -0.11
N THR A 323 6.26 0.14 -0.14
CA THR A 323 6.11 -1.29 -0.44
C THR A 323 6.60 -1.70 -1.84
N PRO A 324 6.37 -0.94 -2.92
CA PRO A 324 6.85 -1.33 -4.24
C PRO A 324 8.37 -1.25 -4.42
N ALA A 325 9.09 -0.53 -3.55
CA ALA A 325 10.53 -0.32 -3.71
C ALA A 325 11.32 -1.62 -3.45
N GLU A 326 12.16 -2.01 -4.40
CA GLU A 326 12.97 -3.23 -4.31
C GLU A 326 14.13 -3.06 -3.31
N GLU A 327 14.76 -1.89 -3.29
CA GLU A 327 15.93 -1.58 -2.48
C GLU A 327 15.56 -1.37 -0.99
N LEU A 328 16.16 -2.18 -0.11
CA LEU A 328 15.99 -2.06 1.34
C LEU A 328 16.39 -0.66 1.84
N ASP A 329 17.50 -0.12 1.32
CA ASP A 329 18.03 1.16 1.75
C ASP A 329 17.07 2.32 1.44
N PHE A 330 16.36 2.25 0.31
CA PHE A 330 15.30 3.20 -0.02
C PHE A 330 14.13 3.10 0.98
N ARG A 331 13.63 1.88 1.25
CA ARG A 331 12.49 1.69 2.17
C ARG A 331 12.82 2.18 3.58
N VAL A 332 14.00 1.82 4.09
CA VAL A 332 14.51 2.28 5.40
C VAL A 332 14.65 3.80 5.40
N HIS A 333 15.22 4.41 4.35
CA HIS A 333 15.39 5.85 4.26
C HIS A 333 14.07 6.62 4.38
N ILE A 334 13.07 6.26 3.57
CA ILE A 334 11.75 6.93 3.56
C ILE A 334 11.01 6.73 4.88
N ARG A 335 11.01 5.49 5.41
CA ARG A 335 10.36 5.21 6.70
C ARG A 335 11.02 6.01 7.83
N SER A 336 12.34 6.09 7.84
CA SER A 336 13.10 6.84 8.85
C SER A 336 12.82 8.34 8.79
N GLU A 337 12.68 8.91 7.60
CA GLU A 337 12.28 10.31 7.44
C GLU A 337 10.90 10.59 8.02
N LEU A 338 9.91 9.74 7.72
CA LEU A 338 8.58 9.85 8.32
C LEU A 338 8.61 9.75 9.85
N MET A 339 9.41 8.84 10.40
CA MET A 339 9.58 8.72 11.85
C MET A 339 10.19 9.98 12.47
N ARG A 340 11.21 10.59 11.84
CA ARG A 340 11.81 11.86 12.29
C ARG A 340 10.83 13.05 12.27
N LEU A 341 9.81 12.98 11.42
CA LEU A 341 8.71 13.96 11.39
C LEU A 341 7.60 13.65 12.41
N GLY A 342 7.75 12.59 13.21
CA GLY A 342 6.84 12.26 14.31
C GLY A 342 5.78 11.21 13.97
N LEU A 343 5.92 10.46 12.87
CA LEU A 343 4.95 9.43 12.48
C LEU A 343 4.72 8.39 13.59
N HIS A 344 5.74 8.06 14.39
CA HIS A 344 5.61 7.07 15.47
C HIS A 344 4.47 7.41 16.44
N GLN A 345 4.42 8.66 16.91
CA GLN A 345 3.38 9.10 17.86
C GLN A 345 2.01 9.07 17.21
N VAL A 346 1.92 9.50 15.95
CA VAL A 346 0.68 9.48 15.17
C VAL A 346 0.17 8.05 14.99
N LEU A 347 1.04 7.08 14.67
CA LEU A 347 0.66 5.67 14.52
C LEU A 347 0.05 5.09 15.79
N GLN A 348 0.52 5.48 16.98
CA GLN A 348 -0.09 5.02 18.24
C GLN A 348 -1.55 5.48 18.35
N GLU A 349 -1.85 6.74 18.00
CA GLU A 349 -3.22 7.26 17.98
C GLU A 349 -4.08 6.56 16.92
N LEU A 350 -3.53 6.26 15.75
CA LEU A 350 -4.26 5.57 14.68
C LEU A 350 -4.65 4.13 15.05
N ARG A 351 -3.85 3.45 15.88
CA ARG A 351 -4.13 2.07 16.34
C ARG A 351 -5.36 1.98 17.23
N GLU A 352 -5.77 3.07 17.87
CA GLU A 352 -6.97 3.11 18.71
C GLU A 352 -8.27 3.23 17.89
N ILE A 353 -8.17 3.48 16.57
CA ILE A 353 -9.33 3.68 15.70
C ILE A 353 -9.95 2.33 15.30
N GLU A 354 -11.22 2.10 15.66
CA GLU A 354 -11.99 0.94 15.22
C GLU A 354 -12.50 1.08 13.77
N ASN A 355 -11.59 0.98 12.80
CA ASN A 355 -11.92 0.98 11.38
C ASN A 355 -11.11 -0.08 10.62
N GLU A 356 -11.77 -0.93 9.84
CA GLU A 356 -11.13 -2.05 9.15
C GLU A 356 -10.14 -1.60 8.08
N ASP A 357 -10.47 -0.57 7.29
CA ASP A 357 -9.56 -0.05 6.27
C ASP A 357 -8.28 0.53 6.92
N MET A 358 -8.41 1.24 8.04
CA MET A 358 -7.27 1.73 8.81
C MET A 358 -6.41 0.60 9.36
N LYS A 359 -7.03 -0.43 9.96
CA LYS A 359 -6.30 -1.61 10.46
C LYS A 359 -5.53 -2.33 9.37
N VAL A 360 -6.11 -2.45 8.17
CA VAL A 360 -5.42 -3.03 7.01
C VAL A 360 -4.18 -2.20 6.66
N GLN A 361 -4.30 -0.87 6.57
CA GLN A 361 -3.16 -0.02 6.23
C GLN A 361 -2.07 -0.02 7.32
N LEU A 362 -2.44 -0.08 8.60
CA LEU A 362 -1.50 -0.25 9.71
C LEU A 362 -0.77 -1.59 9.64
N CYS A 363 -1.51 -2.68 9.35
CA CYS A 363 -0.94 -4.01 9.21
C CYS A 363 0.09 -4.06 8.06
N VAL A 364 -0.24 -3.49 6.90
CA VAL A 364 0.69 -3.41 5.76
C VAL A 364 1.96 -2.65 6.13
N PHE A 365 1.83 -1.52 6.83
CA PHE A 365 2.97 -0.72 7.27
C PHE A 365 3.88 -1.49 8.25
N ASP A 366 3.27 -2.17 9.22
CA ASP A 366 3.99 -2.93 10.25
C ASP A 366 4.67 -4.16 9.67
N GLU A 367 3.98 -4.95 8.84
CA GLU A 367 4.54 -6.14 8.21
C GLU A 367 5.74 -5.77 7.33
N GLN A 368 5.67 -4.68 6.57
CA GLN A 368 6.80 -4.21 5.77
C GLN A 368 7.98 -3.76 6.65
N GLY A 369 7.70 -3.11 7.79
CA GLY A 369 8.75 -2.71 8.74
C GLY A 369 9.43 -3.90 9.42
N ASP A 370 8.67 -4.95 9.73
CA ASP A 370 9.20 -6.20 10.27
C ASP A 370 10.07 -6.93 9.23
N GLU A 371 9.62 -7.04 7.98
CA GLU A 371 10.41 -7.63 6.88
C GLU A 371 11.73 -6.89 6.68
N ASP A 372 11.69 -5.54 6.62
CA ASP A 372 12.90 -4.72 6.46
C ASP A 372 13.87 -4.90 7.64
N PHE A 373 13.35 -5.06 8.86
CA PHE A 373 14.17 -5.37 10.03
C PHE A 373 14.86 -6.73 9.93
N PHE A 374 14.15 -7.76 9.45
CA PHE A 374 14.75 -9.09 9.24
C PHE A 374 15.82 -9.07 8.14
N ASP A 375 15.59 -8.35 7.05
CA ASP A 375 16.57 -8.20 5.97
C ASP A 375 17.83 -7.47 6.44
N LEU A 376 17.67 -6.38 7.21
CA LEU A 376 18.78 -5.65 7.80
C LEU A 376 19.59 -6.51 8.78
N LYS A 377 18.89 -7.34 9.57
CA LYS A 377 19.54 -8.32 10.45
C LYS A 377 20.29 -9.39 9.67
N GLY A 378 19.74 -9.87 8.55
CA GLY A 378 20.42 -10.80 7.64
C GLY A 378 21.72 -10.21 7.11
N ARG A 379 21.71 -8.95 6.64
CA ARG A 379 22.93 -8.24 6.22
C ARG A 379 23.99 -8.19 7.33
N LEU A 380 23.59 -8.02 8.59
CA LEU A 380 24.53 -8.06 9.72
C LEU A 380 25.15 -9.45 9.89
N ASP A 381 24.36 -10.52 9.74
CA ASP A 381 24.86 -11.89 9.85
C ASP A 381 25.84 -12.21 8.70
N ASP A 382 25.58 -11.74 7.48
CA ASP A 382 26.51 -11.86 6.34
C ASP A 382 27.83 -11.12 6.62
N ILE A 383 27.77 -9.88 7.10
CA ILE A 383 28.96 -9.11 7.51
C ILE A 383 29.75 -9.86 8.58
N ARG A 384 29.08 -10.47 9.56
CA ARG A 384 29.74 -11.27 10.61
C ARG A 384 30.45 -12.51 10.07
N MET A 385 29.99 -13.06 8.95
CA MET A 385 30.62 -14.22 8.31
C MET A 385 31.79 -13.82 7.41
N GLU A 386 31.67 -12.71 6.68
CA GLU A 386 32.70 -12.24 5.74
C GLU A 386 33.83 -11.47 6.43
N MET A 387 33.52 -10.75 7.51
CA MET A 387 34.42 -9.81 8.18
C MET A 387 34.79 -10.30 9.58
N ASP A 388 35.61 -11.36 9.66
CA ASP A 388 36.09 -11.94 10.92
C ASP A 388 37.46 -11.42 11.39
N ASP A 389 38.16 -10.63 10.55
CA ASP A 389 39.41 -9.95 10.89
C ASP A 389 39.20 -8.53 11.41
N PHE A 390 39.77 -8.23 12.59
CA PHE A 390 39.67 -6.90 13.21
C PHE A 390 40.33 -5.78 12.40
N GLY A 391 41.44 -6.07 11.73
CA GLY A 391 42.17 -5.08 10.93
C GLY A 391 41.37 -4.64 9.72
N GLU A 392 40.75 -5.59 9.03
CA GLU A 392 39.91 -5.33 7.86
C GLU A 392 38.65 -4.54 8.24
N VAL A 393 37.93 -4.96 9.29
CA VAL A 393 36.75 -4.22 9.80
C VAL A 393 37.12 -2.77 10.15
N PHE A 394 38.23 -2.58 10.87
CA PHE A 394 38.68 -1.24 11.24
C PHE A 394 39.02 -0.40 10.02
N GLN A 395 39.69 -0.99 9.01
CA GLN A 395 40.06 -0.29 7.79
C GLN A 395 38.83 0.12 6.97
N ILE A 396 37.82 -0.75 6.87
CA ILE A 396 36.56 -0.41 6.19
C ILE A 396 35.86 0.73 6.92
N ILE A 397 35.66 0.64 8.25
CA ILE A 397 34.98 1.71 8.99
C ILE A 397 35.75 3.02 8.86
N LEU A 398 37.08 3.00 8.98
CA LEU A 398 37.92 4.18 8.79
C LEU A 398 37.71 4.78 7.39
N ASN A 399 37.73 3.96 6.33
CA ASN A 399 37.50 4.45 4.97
C ASN A 399 36.09 5.04 4.79
N THR A 400 35.09 4.48 5.46
CA THR A 400 33.70 4.96 5.41
C THR A 400 33.50 6.28 6.16
N VAL A 401 34.17 6.48 7.31
CA VAL A 401 33.95 7.67 8.16
C VAL A 401 34.97 8.78 7.93
N LYS A 402 36.14 8.49 7.35
CA LYS A 402 37.23 9.44 7.18
C LYS A 402 36.80 10.65 6.34
N ASP A 403 37.27 11.83 6.75
CA ASP A 403 36.95 13.12 6.15
C ASP A 403 35.44 13.48 6.17
N SER A 404 34.65 12.79 7.01
CA SER A 404 33.23 13.04 7.22
C SER A 404 32.92 13.62 8.62
N LYS A 405 31.70 14.13 8.80
CA LYS A 405 31.23 14.60 10.13
C LYS A 405 31.14 13.46 11.17
N ALA A 406 31.14 12.20 10.75
CA ALA A 406 31.10 11.04 11.65
C ALA A 406 32.48 10.70 12.25
N GLU A 407 33.59 11.15 11.63
CA GLU A 407 34.96 10.79 12.05
C GLU A 407 35.25 11.14 13.51
N PRO A 408 34.94 12.36 14.02
CA PRO A 408 35.21 12.69 15.42
C PRO A 408 34.38 11.86 16.40
N HIS A 409 33.17 11.46 16.00
CA HIS A 409 32.29 10.63 16.81
C HIS A 409 32.81 9.19 16.89
N PHE A 410 33.23 8.61 15.77
CA PHE A 410 33.83 7.27 15.75
C PHE A 410 35.12 7.22 16.57
N LEU A 411 36.01 8.22 16.44
CA LEU A 411 37.19 8.35 17.29
C LEU A 411 36.82 8.43 18.78
N SER A 412 35.82 9.23 19.12
CA SER A 412 35.33 9.36 20.50
C SER A 412 34.79 8.04 21.04
N ILE A 413 34.03 7.26 20.26
CA ILE A 413 33.53 5.94 20.67
C ILE A 413 34.71 5.04 21.06
N LEU A 414 35.74 4.95 20.22
CA LEU A 414 36.94 4.14 20.50
C LEU A 414 37.68 4.62 21.75
N GLN A 415 37.81 5.94 21.95
CA GLN A 415 38.42 6.53 23.14
C GLN A 415 37.64 6.17 24.42
N HIS A 416 36.31 6.14 24.37
CA HIS A 416 35.49 5.72 25.51
C HIS A 416 35.63 4.21 25.79
N LEU A 417 35.79 3.37 24.77
CA LEU A 417 36.05 1.94 24.96
C LEU A 417 37.37 1.70 25.71
N LEU A 418 38.37 2.57 25.57
CA LEU A 418 39.63 2.49 26.33
C LEU A 418 39.47 2.83 27.83
N LEU A 419 38.35 3.45 28.24
CA LEU A 419 38.07 3.78 29.64
C LEU A 419 37.36 2.65 30.40
N VAL A 420 36.92 1.59 29.72
CA VAL A 420 36.32 0.42 30.36
C VAL A 420 37.32 -0.20 31.34
N ARG A 421 36.92 -0.34 32.62
CA ARG A 421 37.79 -0.81 33.70
C ARG A 421 38.48 -2.14 33.34
N ASN A 422 39.76 -2.24 33.70
CA ASN A 422 40.57 -3.45 33.52
C ASN A 422 40.28 -4.51 34.60
N ASP A 423 39.00 -4.82 34.78
CA ASP A 423 38.53 -5.89 35.64
C ASP A 423 38.16 -7.11 34.79
N TYR A 424 38.65 -8.28 35.17
CA TYR A 424 38.51 -9.50 34.38
C TYR A 424 37.06 -9.97 34.26
N GLU A 425 36.24 -9.79 35.30
CA GLU A 425 34.85 -10.26 35.31
C GLU A 425 33.87 -9.21 34.78
N ALA A 426 34.11 -7.92 35.08
CA ALA A 426 33.21 -6.85 34.69
C ALA A 426 33.42 -6.40 33.23
N ARG A 427 34.65 -6.41 32.71
CA ARG A 427 34.94 -5.94 31.34
C ARG A 427 34.09 -6.64 30.27
N PRO A 428 33.95 -7.98 30.24
CA PRO A 428 33.07 -8.63 29.26
C PRO A 428 31.61 -8.17 29.36
N GLN A 429 31.12 -7.87 30.57
CA GLN A 429 29.76 -7.39 30.78
C GLN A 429 29.57 -5.96 30.24
N TYR A 430 30.57 -5.09 30.40
CA TYR A 430 30.55 -3.77 29.78
C TYR A 430 30.49 -3.85 28.25
N TYR A 431 31.35 -4.66 27.62
CA TYR A 431 31.35 -4.80 26.17
C TYR A 431 30.07 -5.45 25.64
N LYS A 432 29.51 -6.43 26.35
CA LYS A 432 28.22 -7.05 26.00
C LYS A 432 27.05 -6.06 26.09
N LEU A 433 27.02 -5.23 27.13
CA LEU A 433 26.02 -4.16 27.23
C LEU A 433 26.17 -3.13 26.10
N ILE A 434 27.41 -2.70 25.81
CA ILE A 434 27.67 -1.75 24.72
C ILE A 434 27.26 -2.34 23.37
N GLU A 435 27.58 -3.61 23.11
CA GLU A 435 27.22 -4.30 21.87
C GLU A 435 25.70 -4.36 21.70
N GLU A 436 24.93 -4.70 22.74
CA GLU A 436 23.47 -4.68 22.62
C GLU A 436 22.92 -3.25 22.42
N CYS A 437 23.47 -2.26 23.12
CA CYS A 437 23.08 -0.87 22.91
C CYS A 437 23.32 -0.43 21.46
N VAL A 438 24.49 -0.72 20.90
CA VAL A 438 24.82 -0.45 19.49
C VAL A 438 23.89 -1.23 18.56
N SER A 439 23.61 -2.50 18.87
CA SER A 439 22.68 -3.35 18.12
C SER A 439 21.28 -2.74 18.08
N GLN A 440 20.72 -2.29 19.20
CA GLN A 440 19.40 -1.64 19.24
C GLN A 440 19.36 -0.26 18.55
N ILE A 441 20.51 0.42 18.43
CA ILE A 441 20.64 1.68 17.71
C ILE A 441 20.66 1.44 16.19
N VAL A 442 21.46 0.47 15.74
CA VAL A 442 21.67 0.19 14.30
C VAL A 442 20.54 -0.69 13.74
N LEU A 443 20.16 -1.73 14.47
CA LEU A 443 18.99 -2.57 14.21
C LEU A 443 17.81 -2.06 15.04
N HIS A 444 17.44 -0.80 14.84
CA HIS A 444 16.29 -0.25 15.53
C HIS A 444 15.00 -0.89 15.00
N LYS A 445 13.96 -0.93 15.85
CA LYS A 445 12.71 -1.64 15.53
C LYS A 445 12.05 -1.08 14.27
N ASN A 446 11.42 -1.98 13.51
CA ASN A 446 10.68 -1.70 12.29
C ASN A 446 11.54 -1.13 11.14
N GLY A 447 12.87 -1.33 11.16
CA GLY A 447 13.77 -0.91 10.09
C GLY A 447 13.79 0.61 9.89
N THR A 448 13.93 1.37 10.98
CA THR A 448 13.96 2.85 10.96
C THR A 448 15.15 3.40 11.69
N ASP A 449 15.66 4.56 11.30
CA ASP A 449 16.68 5.26 12.09
C ASP A 449 16.10 5.67 13.45
N PRO A 450 16.91 5.65 14.52
CA PRO A 450 16.53 6.27 15.79
C PRO A 450 16.14 7.74 15.61
N ASP A 451 15.13 8.20 16.35
CA ASP A 451 14.83 9.63 16.42
C ASP A 451 15.93 10.37 17.21
N PHE A 452 16.88 10.97 16.50
CA PHE A 452 18.00 11.72 17.07
C PHE A 452 17.59 13.03 17.76
N LYS A 453 16.34 13.51 17.59
CA LYS A 453 15.80 14.67 18.34
C LYS A 453 15.25 14.24 19.70
N CYS A 454 14.95 12.96 19.89
CA CYS A 454 14.53 12.41 21.17
C CYS A 454 15.71 12.37 22.15
N ARG A 455 15.53 12.95 23.34
CA ARG A 455 16.59 13.03 24.38
C ARG A 455 16.77 11.73 25.16
N HIS A 456 15.91 10.74 24.93
CA HIS A 456 15.88 9.49 25.68
C HIS A 456 15.77 8.32 24.71
N LEU A 457 16.85 7.55 24.58
CA LEU A 457 16.78 6.23 23.95
C LEU A 457 16.19 5.27 24.98
N GLN A 458 15.01 4.73 24.71
CA GLN A 458 14.39 3.69 25.54
C GLN A 458 15.10 2.36 25.32
N ILE A 459 16.28 2.21 25.94
CA ILE A 459 16.95 0.92 26.06
C ILE A 459 16.32 0.22 27.26
N ASP A 460 15.75 -0.95 27.04
CA ASP A 460 15.16 -1.79 28.10
C ASP A 460 16.27 -2.50 28.89
N ILE A 461 17.05 -1.73 29.66
CA ILE A 461 18.29 -2.17 30.34
C ILE A 461 18.02 -3.31 31.31
N GLU A 462 16.86 -3.33 31.99
CA GLU A 462 16.50 -4.40 32.93
C GLU A 462 16.31 -5.74 32.22
N ARG A 463 15.52 -5.73 31.14
CA ARG A 463 15.35 -6.91 30.28
C ARG A 463 16.67 -7.35 29.65
N LEU A 464 17.52 -6.39 29.28
CA LEU A 464 18.86 -6.62 28.74
C LEU A 464 19.74 -7.35 29.74
N VAL A 465 19.78 -6.87 30.99
CA VAL A 465 20.55 -7.50 32.08
C VAL A 465 20.01 -8.89 32.39
N ASP A 466 18.69 -9.08 32.43
CA ASP A 466 18.09 -10.40 32.65
C ASP A 466 18.42 -11.39 31.53
N GLN A 467 18.32 -10.97 30.26
CA GLN A 467 18.74 -11.77 29.10
C GLN A 467 20.24 -12.07 29.13
N MET A 468 21.08 -11.10 29.53
CA MET A 468 22.51 -11.29 29.69
C MET A 468 22.82 -12.33 30.77
N ILE A 469 22.13 -12.28 31.91
CA ILE A 469 22.26 -13.21 33.04
C ILE A 469 21.81 -14.61 32.61
N ASP A 470 20.65 -14.73 31.96
CA ASP A 470 20.10 -16.01 31.54
C ASP A 470 20.97 -16.66 30.47
N LYS A 471 21.42 -15.91 29.46
CA LYS A 471 22.36 -16.41 28.44
C LYS A 471 23.66 -16.92 29.07
N THR A 472 24.21 -16.17 30.04
CA THR A 472 25.43 -16.57 30.76
C THR A 472 25.22 -17.83 31.61
N LYS A 473 24.03 -18.00 32.22
CA LYS A 473 23.68 -19.22 32.96
C LYS A 473 23.54 -20.42 32.04
N VAL A 474 22.89 -20.25 30.88
CA VAL A 474 22.75 -21.29 29.86
C VAL A 474 24.12 -21.75 29.38
N GLU A 475 24.98 -20.83 28.93
CA GLU A 475 26.34 -21.14 28.48
C GLU A 475 27.17 -21.87 29.55
N LYS A 476 27.09 -21.44 30.82
CA LYS A 476 27.74 -22.14 31.94
C LYS A 476 27.18 -23.53 32.17
N SER A 477 25.87 -23.72 32.02
CA SER A 477 25.22 -25.02 32.21
C SER A 477 25.56 -26.00 31.08
N GLU A 478 25.62 -25.52 29.83
CA GLU A 478 26.01 -26.31 28.66
C GLU A 478 27.47 -26.72 28.75
N ALA A 479 28.39 -25.79 29.04
CA ALA A 479 29.81 -26.11 29.21
C ALA A 479 30.04 -27.18 30.29
N LYS A 480 29.28 -27.10 31.39
CA LYS A 480 29.33 -28.08 32.49
C LYS A 480 28.74 -29.43 32.09
N ALA A 481 27.69 -29.45 31.26
CA ALA A 481 27.13 -30.67 30.70
C ALA A 481 28.14 -31.36 29.77
N THR A 482 28.78 -30.62 28.87
CA THR A 482 29.81 -31.15 27.95
C THR A 482 31.04 -31.68 28.70
N GLU A 483 31.44 -31.01 29.79
CA GLU A 483 32.55 -31.49 30.64
C GLU A 483 32.18 -32.79 31.37
N LEU A 484 30.94 -32.89 31.85
CA LEU A 484 30.44 -34.12 32.48
C LEU A 484 30.29 -35.27 31.49
N GLU A 485 29.85 -35.01 30.26
CA GLU A 485 29.83 -36.00 29.17
C GLU A 485 31.25 -36.53 28.88
N LYS A 486 32.23 -35.64 28.70
CA LYS A 486 33.63 -36.08 28.49
C LYS A 486 34.16 -36.92 29.64
N LYS A 487 33.85 -36.55 30.88
CA LYS A 487 34.25 -37.33 32.07
C LYS A 487 33.56 -38.70 32.09
N LEU A 488 32.27 -38.75 31.77
CA LEU A 488 31.52 -39.99 31.69
C LEU A 488 32.08 -40.92 30.61
N ASP A 489 32.37 -40.41 29.41
CA ASP A 489 32.96 -41.17 28.32
C ASP A 489 34.34 -41.71 28.70
N SER A 490 35.17 -40.90 29.37
CA SER A 490 36.49 -41.35 29.84
C SER A 490 36.40 -42.47 30.88
N GLU A 491 35.45 -42.40 31.82
CA GLU A 491 35.21 -43.44 32.83
C GLU A 491 34.61 -44.72 32.23
N LEU A 492 33.71 -44.59 31.24
CA LEU A 492 33.14 -45.73 30.53
C LEU A 492 34.21 -46.47 29.70
N THR A 493 35.13 -45.72 29.08
CA THR A 493 36.27 -46.28 28.34
C THR A 493 37.23 -46.98 29.29
N ALA A 494 37.55 -46.37 30.44
CA ALA A 494 38.42 -46.94 31.46
C ALA A 494 37.85 -48.19 32.17
N ARG A 495 36.54 -48.42 32.09
CA ARG A 495 35.88 -49.64 32.59
C ARG A 495 35.77 -50.77 31.56
N HIS A 496 36.05 -50.48 30.28
CA HIS A 496 36.03 -51.47 29.20
C HIS A 496 37.44 -51.97 28.81
N GLU A 497 38.50 -51.34 29.35
CA GLU A 497 39.86 -51.90 29.44
C GLU A 497 40.02 -52.72 30.72
#